data_AF-A0A1I4G303-F1
#
_entry.id   AF-A0A1I4G303-F1
#
_cell.length_a   1.000
_cell.length_b   1.000
_cell.length_c   1.000
_cell.angle_alpha   90.00
_cell.angle_beta   90.00
_cell.angle_gamma   90.00
#
_symmetry.space_group_name_H-M   'P 1'
#
loop_
_entity.id
_entity.type
_entity.pdbx_description
1 polymer ?
#
loop_
_entity_poly.entity_id
_entity_poly.type
_entity_poly.pdbx_seq_one_letter_code
_entity_poly.pdbx_strand_id
1 'polypeptide(L)'
;MAFFRGLTGLGLVLPVAAVAGNMAVDTGQEIGIEGEPFEGVVLVQECLFETDYPYCSFVFGGSILYANWEGPTPSYVLEAIGTLYQNAPLMMRADIVSMGDMSAEISIHSFELDPDLDEFSETRGFLQGQWMLAGAPQYQSYVSGASVTEYVSGQVQTEYMMELAPTCDGAAGEGPALIAWVNPWDEPPCLILDSVSPDEMRVRLVGGDGTQAVYLRP
;
A
#
# COMPACT_ATOMS: atom_id res chain seq x y z
N MET A 1 -3.81 48.97 -53.56
CA MET A 1 -3.66 49.56 -52.21
C MET A 1 -4.68 48.88 -51.31
N ALA A 2 -4.25 47.97 -50.44
CA ALA A 2 -4.92 47.48 -49.21
C ALA A 2 -4.26 46.15 -48.81
N PHE A 3 -3.34 46.24 -47.85
CA PHE A 3 -2.73 45.11 -47.15
C PHE A 3 -3.70 44.61 -46.07
N PHE A 4 -4.01 43.32 -46.03
CA PHE A 4 -4.63 42.69 -44.85
C PHE A 4 -3.60 41.77 -44.18
N ARG A 5 -3.10 42.20 -43.02
CA ARG A 5 -2.34 41.40 -42.06
C ARG A 5 -3.34 40.70 -41.15
N GLY A 6 -3.39 39.36 -41.18
CA GLY A 6 -4.11 38.55 -40.20
C GLY A 6 -3.20 38.17 -39.04
N LEU A 7 -3.67 38.43 -37.81
CA LEU A 7 -2.95 38.21 -36.55
C LEU A 7 -2.70 36.73 -36.26
N THR A 8 -1.47 36.43 -35.86
CA THR A 8 -1.07 35.21 -35.16
C THR A 8 -1.62 35.23 -33.74
N GLY A 9 -2.60 34.38 -33.43
CA GLY A 9 -3.08 34.16 -32.06
C GLY A 9 -2.15 33.20 -31.32
N LEU A 10 -1.43 33.70 -30.31
CA LEU A 10 -0.80 32.87 -29.30
C LEU A 10 -1.90 32.25 -28.43
N GLY A 11 -2.10 30.93 -28.56
CA GLY A 11 -2.87 30.17 -27.58
C GLY A 11 -2.06 30.02 -26.30
N LEU A 12 -2.48 30.72 -25.24
CA LEU A 12 -2.04 30.40 -23.88
C LEU A 12 -2.64 29.04 -23.50
N VAL A 13 -1.79 28.02 -23.39
CA VAL A 13 -2.13 26.79 -22.69
C VAL A 13 -1.94 27.07 -21.20
N LEU A 14 -3.03 27.17 -20.45
CA LEU A 14 -2.96 27.19 -18.99
C LEU A 14 -2.69 25.76 -18.50
N PRO A 15 -1.69 25.53 -17.63
CA PRO A 15 -1.55 24.26 -16.96
C PRO A 15 -2.74 24.08 -16.00
N VAL A 16 -3.51 23.03 -16.19
CA VAL A 16 -4.45 22.54 -15.19
C VAL A 16 -3.60 21.92 -14.08
N ALA A 17 -3.33 22.68 -13.03
CA ALA A 17 -2.86 22.08 -11.79
C ALA A 17 -4.05 21.32 -11.18
N ALA A 18 -3.98 19.98 -11.20
CA ALA A 18 -4.87 19.17 -10.38
C ALA A 18 -4.56 19.51 -8.93
N VAL A 19 -5.46 20.25 -8.29
CA VAL A 19 -5.46 20.33 -6.82
C VAL A 19 -5.92 18.95 -6.38
N ALA A 20 -4.98 18.11 -5.93
CA ALA A 20 -5.32 16.93 -5.15
C ALA A 20 -5.97 17.47 -3.87
N GLY A 21 -7.30 17.60 -3.88
CA GLY A 21 -8.05 17.90 -2.68
C GLY A 21 -8.01 16.68 -1.78
N ASN A 22 -7.73 16.89 -0.49
CA ASN A 22 -7.88 15.84 0.51
C ASN A 22 -9.33 15.34 0.42
N MET A 23 -9.48 14.07 0.05
CA MET A 23 -10.79 13.41 0.05
C MET A 23 -11.11 13.03 1.49
N ALA A 24 -12.24 13.50 2.00
CA ALA A 24 -12.71 13.12 3.33
C ALA A 24 -14.19 12.74 3.27
N VAL A 25 -14.55 11.67 3.97
CA VAL A 25 -15.93 11.18 4.11
C VAL A 25 -16.17 10.86 5.57
N ASP A 26 -17.31 11.29 6.10
CA ASP A 26 -17.78 11.00 7.46
C ASP A 26 -19.26 10.60 7.37
N THR A 27 -19.59 9.40 7.86
CA THR A 27 -20.97 8.88 7.84
C THR A 27 -21.84 9.50 8.93
N GLY A 28 -21.25 10.18 9.92
CA GLY A 28 -21.91 10.69 11.12
C GLY A 28 -22.29 9.61 12.13
N GLN A 29 -21.84 8.36 11.93
CA GLN A 29 -22.06 7.25 12.87
C GLN A 29 -21.00 7.27 13.99
N GLU A 30 -21.39 6.79 15.18
CA GLU A 30 -20.47 6.66 16.31
C GLU A 30 -19.67 5.35 16.20
N ILE A 31 -18.37 5.41 16.52
CA ILE A 31 -17.50 4.23 16.63
C ILE A 31 -17.85 3.40 17.87
N GLY A 32 -17.67 2.10 17.79
CA GLY A 32 -17.91 1.12 18.85
C GLY A 32 -19.32 0.53 18.87
N ILE A 33 -20.16 0.86 17.87
CA ILE A 33 -21.53 0.32 17.79
C ILE A 33 -21.52 -1.07 17.14
N GLU A 34 -20.73 -1.25 16.07
CA GLU A 34 -20.71 -2.50 15.29
C GLU A 34 -19.64 -3.48 15.77
N GLY A 35 -18.66 -3.02 16.54
CA GLY A 35 -17.50 -3.81 16.94
C GLY A 35 -16.51 -3.07 17.85
N GLU A 36 -15.26 -3.52 17.88
CA GLU A 36 -14.18 -2.86 18.63
C GLU A 36 -13.72 -1.58 17.91
N PRO A 37 -13.72 -0.40 18.56
CA PRO A 37 -13.29 0.84 17.92
C PRO A 37 -11.85 0.76 17.41
N PHE A 38 -11.64 1.19 16.16
CA PHE A 38 -10.34 1.30 15.52
C PHE A 38 -10.15 2.72 14.97
N GLU A 39 -8.96 3.28 15.21
CA GLU A 39 -8.53 4.54 14.62
C GLU A 39 -7.05 4.45 14.29
N GLY A 40 -6.69 4.71 13.04
CA GLY A 40 -5.31 4.59 12.59
C GLY A 40 -5.10 4.91 11.12
N VAL A 41 -3.81 5.01 10.74
CA VAL A 41 -3.39 5.19 9.35
C VAL A 41 -3.37 3.84 8.66
N VAL A 42 -4.08 3.71 7.54
CA VAL A 42 -4.10 2.49 6.73
C VAL A 42 -3.70 2.81 5.29
N LEU A 43 -3.25 1.80 4.55
CA LEU A 43 -3.00 1.93 3.11
C LEU A 43 -4.07 1.16 2.33
N VAL A 44 -4.65 1.79 1.31
CA VAL A 44 -5.56 1.10 0.38
C VAL A 44 -4.79 0.03 -0.38
N GLN A 45 -5.19 -1.24 -0.27
CA GLN A 45 -4.55 -2.34 -1.00
C GLN A 45 -5.24 -2.55 -2.35
N GLU A 46 -6.57 -2.75 -2.35
CA GLU A 46 -7.39 -2.85 -3.56
C GLU A 46 -8.87 -2.65 -3.26
N CYS A 47 -9.67 -2.38 -4.29
CA CYS A 47 -11.13 -2.45 -4.24
C CYS A 47 -11.63 -3.26 -5.45
N LEU A 48 -12.39 -4.31 -5.19
CA LEU A 48 -12.95 -5.19 -6.21
C LEU A 48 -14.48 -5.11 -6.17
N PHE A 49 -15.07 -4.52 -7.22
CA PHE A 49 -16.53 -4.36 -7.34
C PHE A 49 -17.21 -5.38 -8.27
N GLU A 50 -16.44 -6.03 -9.13
CA GLU A 50 -16.93 -6.97 -10.15
C GLU A 50 -16.81 -8.44 -9.66
N THR A 51 -17.15 -8.69 -8.40
CA THR A 51 -17.08 -10.01 -7.76
C THR A 51 -18.43 -10.36 -7.12
N ASP A 52 -18.64 -11.63 -6.77
CA ASP A 52 -19.85 -12.06 -6.04
C ASP A 52 -19.96 -11.39 -4.65
N TYR A 53 -18.83 -11.01 -4.06
CA TYR A 53 -18.73 -10.32 -2.79
C TYR A 53 -17.82 -9.10 -2.95
N PRO A 54 -18.37 -7.93 -3.34
CA PRO A 54 -17.59 -6.71 -3.51
C PRO A 54 -16.96 -6.22 -2.21
N TYR A 55 -15.70 -5.78 -2.25
CA TYR A 55 -14.97 -5.31 -1.08
C TYR A 55 -13.88 -4.29 -1.41
N CYS A 56 -13.44 -3.56 -0.39
CA CYS A 56 -12.15 -2.87 -0.36
C CYS A 56 -11.28 -3.49 0.73
N SER A 57 -9.98 -3.67 0.45
CA SER A 57 -9.00 -4.14 1.41
C SER A 57 -7.95 -3.07 1.72
N PHE A 58 -7.43 -3.13 2.94
CA PHE A 58 -6.47 -2.17 3.48
C PHE A 58 -5.37 -2.90 4.23
N VAL A 59 -4.19 -2.30 4.33
CA VAL A 59 -3.08 -2.85 5.11
C VAL A 59 -2.77 -1.95 6.31
N PHE A 60 -2.61 -2.58 7.47
CA PHE A 60 -2.24 -1.93 8.73
C PHE A 60 -1.38 -2.89 9.57
N GLY A 61 -0.13 -2.51 9.86
CA GLY A 61 0.76 -3.28 10.75
C GLY A 61 0.84 -4.78 10.40
N GLY A 62 1.04 -5.10 9.12
CA GLY A 62 1.09 -6.49 8.63
C GLY A 62 -0.24 -7.21 8.48
N SER A 63 -1.34 -6.61 8.94
CA SER A 63 -2.69 -7.19 8.86
C SER A 63 -3.49 -6.62 7.69
N ILE A 64 -4.44 -7.40 7.19
CA ILE A 64 -5.36 -7.00 6.11
C ILE A 64 -6.73 -6.69 6.70
N LEU A 65 -7.21 -5.47 6.50
CA LEU A 65 -8.57 -5.08 6.88
C LEU A 65 -9.48 -5.19 5.66
N TYR A 66 -10.67 -5.73 5.82
CA TYR A 66 -11.67 -5.87 4.75
C TYR A 66 -12.94 -5.10 5.10
N ALA A 67 -13.36 -4.22 4.19
CA ALA A 67 -14.68 -3.59 4.24
C ALA A 67 -15.54 -4.14 3.10
N ASN A 68 -16.55 -4.91 3.45
CA ASN A 68 -17.44 -5.59 2.52
C ASN A 68 -18.65 -4.73 2.16
N TRP A 69 -19.13 -4.84 0.92
CA TRP A 69 -20.27 -4.07 0.42
C TRP A 69 -21.61 -4.40 1.06
N GLU A 70 -21.82 -5.67 1.40
CA GLU A 70 -23.01 -6.11 2.15
C GLU A 70 -22.82 -5.97 3.67
N GLY A 71 -21.70 -5.41 4.10
CA GLY A 71 -21.37 -5.16 5.49
C GLY A 71 -21.99 -3.87 6.05
N PRO A 72 -21.64 -3.51 7.30
CA PRO A 72 -22.14 -2.31 7.96
C PRO A 72 -21.58 -0.99 7.39
N THR A 73 -20.49 -1.05 6.61
CA THR A 73 -19.96 0.13 5.91
C THR A 73 -20.94 0.60 4.83
N PRO A 74 -21.39 1.86 4.83
CA PRO A 74 -22.26 2.37 3.77
C PRO A 74 -21.59 2.30 2.40
N SER A 75 -22.30 1.81 1.38
CA SER A 75 -21.73 1.55 0.05
C SER A 75 -21.06 2.76 -0.60
N TYR A 76 -21.59 3.96 -0.41
CA TYR A 76 -21.01 5.20 -0.96
C TYR A 76 -19.61 5.49 -0.40
N VAL A 77 -19.28 5.00 0.80
CA VAL A 77 -17.93 5.10 1.38
C VAL A 77 -16.97 4.22 0.61
N LEU A 78 -17.37 2.97 0.31
CA LEU A 78 -16.57 2.06 -0.50
C LEU A 78 -16.42 2.55 -1.94
N GLU A 79 -17.48 3.10 -2.54
CA GLU A 79 -17.39 3.73 -3.86
C GLU A 79 -16.38 4.89 -3.87
N ALA A 80 -16.39 5.74 -2.83
CA ALA A 80 -15.43 6.84 -2.71
C ALA A 80 -13.99 6.33 -2.60
N ILE A 81 -13.75 5.34 -1.72
CA ILE A 81 -12.44 4.69 -1.58
C ILE A 81 -12.00 4.01 -2.88
N GLY A 82 -12.94 3.40 -3.62
CA GLY A 82 -12.69 2.77 -4.91
C GLY A 82 -12.18 3.71 -6.00
N THR A 83 -12.26 5.03 -5.79
CA THR A 83 -11.66 6.03 -6.71
C THR A 83 -10.22 6.38 -6.36
N LEU A 84 -9.72 5.90 -5.22
CA LEU A 84 -8.35 6.13 -4.76
C LEU A 84 -7.37 5.17 -5.44
N TYR A 85 -6.10 5.56 -5.43
CA TYR A 85 -5.02 4.73 -5.96
C TYR A 85 -4.56 3.69 -4.92
N GLN A 86 -4.00 2.58 -5.38
CA GLN A 86 -3.36 1.60 -4.50
C GLN A 86 -2.20 2.27 -3.74
N ASN A 87 -2.07 1.93 -2.46
CA ASN A 87 -1.21 2.59 -1.47
C ASN A 87 -1.64 4.02 -1.09
N ALA A 88 -2.88 4.45 -1.40
CA ALA A 88 -3.39 5.70 -0.85
C ALA A 88 -3.43 5.64 0.68
N PRO A 89 -2.73 6.53 1.39
CA PRO A 89 -2.74 6.56 2.84
C PRO A 89 -3.98 7.28 3.39
N LEU A 90 -4.69 6.60 4.27
CA LEU A 90 -5.94 7.08 4.86
C LEU A 90 -5.81 7.14 6.37
N MET A 91 -6.14 8.28 6.97
CA MET A 91 -6.53 8.31 8.38
C MET A 91 -7.96 7.76 8.48
N MET A 92 -8.14 6.61 9.11
CA MET A 92 -9.40 5.89 9.14
C MET A 92 -9.95 5.77 10.56
N ARG A 93 -11.27 5.91 10.70
CA ARG A 93 -12.03 5.54 11.90
C ARG A 93 -13.05 4.48 11.52
N ALA A 94 -12.98 3.34 12.18
CA ALA A 94 -13.77 2.16 11.87
C ALA A 94 -14.09 1.36 13.14
N ASP A 95 -14.94 0.34 13.01
CA ASP A 95 -15.09 -0.71 14.02
C ASP A 95 -14.58 -2.03 13.46
N ILE A 96 -13.79 -2.77 14.24
CA ILE A 96 -13.44 -4.16 13.95
C ILE A 96 -14.62 -5.04 14.34
N VAL A 97 -15.31 -5.56 13.32
CA VAL A 97 -16.53 -6.37 13.45
C VAL A 97 -16.18 -7.83 13.71
N SER A 98 -15.16 -8.34 13.02
CA SER A 98 -14.66 -9.69 13.20
C SER A 98 -13.14 -9.72 12.97
N MET A 99 -12.46 -10.66 13.60
CA MET A 99 -11.01 -10.81 13.53
C MET A 99 -10.65 -12.25 13.19
N GLY A 100 -9.86 -12.43 12.14
CA GLY A 100 -9.18 -13.66 11.77
C GLY A 100 -7.72 -13.64 12.19
N ASP A 101 -6.92 -14.58 11.66
CA ASP A 101 -5.52 -14.73 12.12
C ASP A 101 -4.60 -13.57 11.65
N MET A 102 -4.75 -13.13 10.39
CA MET A 102 -4.00 -12.01 9.78
C MET A 102 -4.91 -10.98 9.11
N SER A 103 -6.20 -11.07 9.39
CA SER A 103 -7.20 -10.19 8.78
C SER A 103 -8.28 -9.80 9.75
N ALA A 104 -8.98 -8.72 9.45
CA ALA A 104 -10.15 -8.30 10.19
C ALA A 104 -11.21 -7.74 9.24
N GLU A 105 -12.48 -7.96 9.55
CA GLU A 105 -13.58 -7.27 8.88
C GLU A 105 -13.89 -5.98 9.63
N ILE A 106 -14.06 -4.89 8.89
CA ILE A 106 -14.25 -3.56 9.46
C ILE A 106 -15.54 -2.87 8.95
N SER A 107 -16.09 -2.03 9.81
CA SER A 107 -17.15 -1.06 9.51
C SER A 107 -16.55 0.34 9.45
N ILE A 108 -16.46 0.97 8.27
CA ILE A 108 -15.83 2.28 8.12
C ILE A 108 -16.84 3.38 8.43
N HIS A 109 -16.48 4.26 9.38
CA HIS A 109 -17.28 5.41 9.80
C HIS A 109 -16.78 6.71 9.20
N SER A 110 -15.46 6.87 9.08
CA SER A 110 -14.88 8.03 8.38
C SER A 110 -13.49 7.70 7.86
N PHE A 111 -13.08 8.39 6.80
CA PHE A 111 -11.70 8.40 6.35
C PHE A 111 -11.31 9.78 5.81
N GLU A 112 -10.01 10.08 5.88
CA GLU A 112 -9.37 11.22 5.24
C GLU A 112 -8.14 10.75 4.48
N LEU A 113 -8.07 11.07 3.19
CA LEU A 113 -6.87 10.92 2.37
C LEU A 113 -5.89 12.03 2.71
N ASP A 114 -4.72 11.62 3.22
CA ASP A 114 -3.61 12.53 3.48
C ASP A 114 -2.29 11.86 3.03
N PRO A 115 -1.75 12.26 1.87
CA PRO A 115 -0.49 11.72 1.33
C PRO A 115 0.71 11.81 2.28
N ASP A 116 0.71 12.75 3.23
CA ASP A 116 1.83 12.95 4.15
C ASP A 116 1.85 11.91 5.30
N LEU A 117 0.82 11.05 5.39
CA LEU A 117 0.75 9.97 6.39
C LEU A 117 1.62 8.74 6.05
N ASP A 118 2.08 8.56 4.80
CA ASP A 118 3.01 7.48 4.42
C ASP A 118 4.43 8.02 4.31
N GLU A 119 5.17 7.98 5.41
CA GLU A 119 6.59 8.38 5.46
C GLU A 119 7.48 7.56 4.52
N PHE A 120 7.01 6.38 4.08
CA PHE A 120 7.71 5.49 3.16
C PHE A 120 7.18 5.54 1.73
N SER A 121 6.36 6.52 1.37
CA SER A 121 5.69 6.60 0.06
C SER A 121 6.66 6.48 -1.13
N GLU A 122 7.82 7.16 -1.09
CA GLU A 122 8.85 7.05 -2.13
C GLU A 122 9.46 5.64 -2.19
N THR A 123 9.90 5.11 -1.05
CA THR A 123 10.47 3.75 -0.93
C THR A 123 9.48 2.71 -1.43
N ARG A 124 8.22 2.78 -0.98
CA ARG A 124 7.14 1.89 -1.40
C ARG A 124 6.90 1.97 -2.90
N GLY A 125 6.93 3.18 -3.47
CA GLY A 125 6.83 3.42 -4.90
C GLY A 125 7.95 2.75 -5.69
N PHE A 126 9.19 2.79 -5.19
CA PHE A 126 10.30 2.06 -5.82
C PHE A 126 10.13 0.54 -5.70
N LEU A 127 9.64 0.03 -4.57
CA LEU A 127 9.43 -1.40 -4.35
C LEU A 127 8.39 -2.03 -5.29
N GLN A 128 7.45 -1.26 -5.85
CA GLN A 128 6.40 -1.83 -6.70
C GLN A 128 6.94 -2.53 -7.95
N GLY A 129 6.24 -3.57 -8.38
CA GLY A 129 6.52 -4.32 -9.61
C GLY A 129 7.45 -5.52 -9.40
N GLN A 130 8.10 -5.94 -10.48
CA GLN A 130 8.91 -7.16 -10.52
C GLN A 130 10.37 -6.89 -10.16
N TRP A 131 10.94 -7.78 -9.36
CA TRP A 131 12.32 -7.78 -8.90
C TRP A 131 12.96 -9.14 -9.14
N MET A 132 14.24 -9.15 -9.49
CA MET A 132 14.99 -10.38 -9.78
C MET A 132 16.29 -10.39 -9.00
N LEU A 133 16.56 -11.49 -8.29
CA LEU A 133 17.79 -11.63 -7.51
C LEU A 133 19.02 -11.77 -8.43
N ALA A 134 19.96 -10.84 -8.35
CA ALA A 134 21.12 -10.76 -9.25
C ALA A 134 22.00 -12.02 -9.22
N GLY A 135 22.20 -12.60 -8.03
CA GLY A 135 23.00 -13.81 -7.85
C GLY A 135 22.30 -15.11 -8.26
N ALA A 136 20.96 -15.07 -8.43
CA ALA A 136 20.16 -16.23 -8.79
C ALA A 136 18.87 -15.80 -9.51
N PRO A 137 18.95 -15.45 -10.81
CA PRO A 137 17.85 -14.86 -11.58
C PRO A 137 16.54 -15.67 -11.65
N GLN A 138 16.61 -16.96 -11.31
CA GLN A 138 15.42 -17.80 -11.17
C GLN A 138 14.54 -17.41 -9.97
N TYR A 139 15.06 -16.66 -9.00
CA TYR A 139 14.32 -16.10 -7.88
C TYR A 139 13.82 -14.70 -8.25
N GLN A 140 12.50 -14.53 -8.19
CA GLN A 140 11.85 -13.29 -8.55
C GLN A 140 10.80 -12.96 -7.50
N SER A 141 10.57 -11.67 -7.28
CA SER A 141 9.51 -11.17 -6.40
C SER A 141 8.64 -10.21 -7.20
N TYR A 142 7.33 -10.22 -6.98
CA TYR A 142 6.41 -9.25 -7.52
C TYR A 142 5.70 -8.55 -6.37
N VAL A 143 5.74 -7.22 -6.35
CA VAL A 143 5.15 -6.40 -5.31
C VAL A 143 3.98 -5.61 -5.89
N SER A 144 2.81 -5.74 -5.25
CA SER A 144 1.57 -5.02 -5.60
C SER A 144 0.92 -4.50 -4.32
N GLY A 145 0.99 -3.19 -4.11
CA GLY A 145 0.62 -2.59 -2.84
C GLY A 145 1.59 -3.02 -1.75
N ALA A 146 1.06 -3.68 -0.73
CA ALA A 146 1.80 -4.39 0.31
C ALA A 146 1.86 -5.92 0.08
N SER A 147 1.17 -6.49 -0.89
CA SER A 147 1.31 -7.92 -1.20
C SER A 147 2.60 -8.17 -1.96
N VAL A 148 3.33 -9.21 -1.54
CA VAL A 148 4.53 -9.70 -2.21
C VAL A 148 4.35 -11.16 -2.57
N THR A 149 4.50 -11.49 -3.84
CA THR A 149 4.52 -12.86 -4.33
C THR A 149 5.94 -13.23 -4.77
N GLU A 150 6.49 -14.32 -4.23
CA GLU A 150 7.81 -14.83 -4.63
C GLU A 150 7.67 -16.02 -5.58
N TYR A 151 8.57 -16.07 -6.55
CA TYR A 151 8.63 -17.07 -7.59
C TYR A 151 10.01 -17.70 -7.65
N VAL A 152 10.04 -19.01 -7.90
CA VAL A 152 11.24 -19.75 -8.27
C VAL A 152 11.00 -20.46 -9.58
N SER A 153 11.80 -20.14 -10.59
CA SER A 153 11.64 -20.68 -11.96
C SER A 153 10.22 -20.48 -12.51
N GLY A 154 9.61 -19.33 -12.20
CA GLY A 154 8.26 -18.96 -12.63
C GLY A 154 7.12 -19.66 -11.87
N GLN A 155 7.41 -20.42 -10.81
CA GLN A 155 6.39 -21.03 -9.95
C GLN A 155 6.29 -20.26 -8.64
N VAL A 156 5.06 -19.89 -8.23
CA VAL A 156 4.78 -19.26 -6.93
C VAL A 156 5.33 -20.16 -5.81
N GLN A 157 6.14 -19.59 -4.93
CA GLN A 157 6.66 -20.27 -3.76
C GLN A 157 5.98 -19.80 -2.49
N THR A 158 5.83 -18.48 -2.34
CA THR A 158 5.23 -17.88 -1.16
C THR A 158 4.52 -16.57 -1.53
N GLU A 159 3.60 -16.18 -0.67
CA GLU A 159 2.93 -14.89 -0.70
C GLU A 159 2.90 -14.36 0.73
N TYR A 160 3.13 -13.06 0.90
CA TYR A 160 3.12 -12.41 2.21
C TYR A 160 2.74 -10.95 2.10
N MET A 161 2.38 -10.36 3.24
CA MET A 161 2.21 -8.91 3.35
C MET A 161 3.52 -8.28 3.82
N MET A 162 3.97 -7.23 3.14
CA MET A 162 5.09 -6.41 3.57
C MET A 162 4.61 -5.23 4.39
N GLU A 163 5.32 -4.96 5.48
CA GLU A 163 5.24 -3.71 6.21
C GLU A 163 6.56 -2.97 6.09
N LEU A 164 6.49 -1.65 5.91
CA LEU A 164 7.65 -0.77 5.99
C LEU A 164 7.65 -0.08 7.34
N ALA A 165 8.78 -0.12 8.02
CA ALA A 165 8.95 0.47 9.34
C ALA A 165 10.31 1.16 9.47
N PRO A 166 10.47 2.13 10.39
CA PRO A 166 11.75 2.81 10.60
C PRO A 166 12.87 1.86 11.04
N THR A 167 12.51 0.78 11.75
CA THR A 167 13.38 -0.28 12.25
C THR A 167 12.49 -1.49 12.58
N CYS A 168 13.10 -2.63 12.88
CA CYS A 168 12.41 -3.81 13.43
C CYS A 168 13.19 -4.40 14.61
N ASP A 169 12.63 -5.42 15.24
CA ASP A 169 13.29 -6.14 16.33
C ASP A 169 14.56 -6.83 15.84
N GLY A 170 15.63 -6.71 16.64
CA GLY A 170 16.95 -7.25 16.29
C GLY A 170 17.80 -6.38 15.36
N ALA A 171 17.24 -5.32 14.74
CA ALA A 171 17.98 -4.44 13.82
C ALA A 171 18.94 -3.45 14.50
N ALA A 172 18.97 -3.39 15.83
CA ALA A 172 19.79 -2.43 16.59
C ALA A 172 19.60 -0.95 16.17
N GLY A 173 18.40 -0.60 15.66
CA GLY A 173 18.06 0.74 15.18
C GLY A 173 18.44 1.03 13.73
N GLU A 174 18.92 0.04 12.98
CA GLU A 174 19.11 0.15 11.52
C GLU A 174 17.75 0.17 10.79
N GLY A 175 17.68 0.93 9.69
CA GLY A 175 16.52 0.96 8.79
C GLY A 175 16.65 1.98 7.65
N PRO A 176 15.63 2.13 6.80
CA PRO A 176 14.29 1.55 6.93
C PRO A 176 14.27 0.02 6.78
N ALA A 177 13.27 -0.61 7.36
CA ALA A 177 13.09 -2.06 7.37
C ALA A 177 11.84 -2.48 6.59
N LEU A 178 11.92 -3.64 5.94
CA LEU A 178 10.80 -4.40 5.40
C LEU A 178 10.57 -5.62 6.29
N ILE A 179 9.37 -5.71 6.87
CA ILE A 179 8.92 -6.84 7.69
C ILE A 179 8.00 -7.71 6.84
N ALA A 180 8.36 -8.99 6.66
CA ALA A 180 7.65 -9.93 5.81
C ALA A 180 6.67 -10.79 6.63
N TRP A 181 5.41 -10.42 6.65
CA TRP A 181 4.36 -11.14 7.37
C TRP A 181 3.88 -12.36 6.56
N VAL A 182 4.61 -13.48 6.71
CA VAL A 182 4.33 -14.75 5.99
C VAL A 182 3.25 -15.57 6.69
N ASN A 183 3.30 -15.62 8.03
CA ASN A 183 2.28 -16.28 8.84
C ASN A 183 2.16 -15.57 10.20
N PRO A 184 1.02 -15.69 10.90
CA PRO A 184 0.76 -14.96 12.13
C PRO A 184 1.39 -15.58 13.38
N TRP A 185 1.93 -16.80 13.28
CA TRP A 185 2.38 -17.60 14.41
C TRP A 185 3.89 -17.56 14.61
N ASP A 186 4.62 -17.16 13.58
CA ASP A 186 6.07 -17.03 13.57
C ASP A 186 6.49 -15.56 13.57
N GLU A 187 7.66 -15.29 14.13
CA GLU A 187 8.30 -13.98 14.02
C GLU A 187 8.57 -13.66 12.54
N PRO A 188 8.07 -12.54 12.00
CA PRO A 188 8.26 -12.21 10.60
C PRO A 188 9.73 -11.93 10.29
N PRO A 189 10.27 -12.43 9.16
CA PRO A 189 11.60 -12.03 8.70
C PRO A 189 11.68 -10.51 8.53
N CYS A 190 12.74 -9.92 9.06
CA CYS A 190 13.02 -8.50 8.87
C CYS A 190 14.23 -8.29 7.96
N LEU A 191 14.06 -7.44 6.97
CA LEU A 191 15.08 -7.05 5.99
C LEU A 191 15.40 -5.55 6.16
N ILE A 192 16.67 -5.22 6.37
CA ILE A 192 17.15 -3.83 6.26
C ILE A 192 17.22 -3.47 4.78
N LEU A 193 16.60 -2.35 4.40
CA LEU A 193 16.66 -1.78 3.08
C LEU A 193 17.88 -0.87 2.98
N ASP A 194 19.06 -1.45 2.71
CA ASP A 194 20.32 -0.70 2.61
C ASP A 194 20.26 0.37 1.50
N SER A 195 19.57 0.07 0.39
CA SER A 195 19.24 1.04 -0.66
C SER A 195 18.09 0.54 -1.52
N VAL A 196 17.16 1.43 -1.89
CA VAL A 196 16.09 1.16 -2.86
C VAL A 196 16.07 2.27 -3.91
N SER A 197 16.06 1.89 -5.17
CA SER A 197 15.98 2.80 -6.32
C SER A 197 15.05 2.22 -7.39
N PRO A 198 14.74 2.94 -8.48
CA PRO A 198 13.94 2.37 -9.57
C PRO A 198 14.57 1.14 -10.26
N ASP A 199 15.88 0.92 -10.16
CA ASP A 199 16.56 -0.13 -10.94
C ASP A 199 17.21 -1.22 -10.07
N GLU A 200 17.56 -0.88 -8.83
CA GLU A 200 18.28 -1.75 -7.90
C GLU A 200 17.74 -1.62 -6.48
N MET A 201 17.60 -2.75 -5.79
CA MET A 201 17.30 -2.87 -4.38
C MET A 201 18.36 -3.72 -3.69
N ARG A 202 18.91 -3.24 -2.57
CA ARG A 202 19.86 -3.96 -1.72
C ARG A 202 19.24 -4.17 -0.36
N VAL A 203 19.17 -5.42 0.07
CA VAL A 203 18.58 -5.80 1.35
C VAL A 203 19.46 -6.75 2.13
N ARG A 204 19.27 -6.77 3.44
CA ARG A 204 20.05 -7.58 4.37
C ARG A 204 19.15 -8.17 5.44
N LEU A 205 19.24 -9.47 5.68
CA LEU A 205 18.45 -10.13 6.73
C LEU A 205 18.98 -9.75 8.12
N VAL A 206 18.07 -9.25 8.98
CA VAL A 206 18.37 -9.00 10.39
C VAL A 206 18.64 -10.32 11.11
N GLY A 207 19.71 -10.36 11.91
CA GLY A 207 20.19 -11.60 12.54
C GLY A 207 20.87 -12.60 11.58
N GLY A 208 20.98 -12.26 10.29
CA GLY A 208 21.73 -13.04 9.30
C GLY A 208 23.25 -12.89 9.44
N ASP A 209 23.98 -13.45 8.47
CA ASP A 209 25.45 -13.37 8.39
C ASP A 209 25.99 -12.01 7.88
N GLY A 210 25.09 -11.06 7.61
CA GLY A 210 25.41 -9.75 7.05
C GLY A 210 25.50 -9.73 5.52
N THR A 211 25.22 -10.84 4.84
CA THR A 211 25.22 -10.89 3.37
C THR A 211 24.09 -10.03 2.79
N GLN A 212 24.44 -9.21 1.80
CA GLN A 212 23.48 -8.43 1.04
C GLN A 212 22.90 -9.24 -0.12
N ALA A 213 21.58 -9.26 -0.21
CA ALA A 213 20.87 -9.67 -1.41
C ALA A 213 20.66 -8.44 -2.31
N VAL A 214 21.00 -8.58 -3.60
CA VAL A 214 20.86 -7.51 -4.60
C VAL A 214 19.79 -7.93 -5.60
N TYR A 215 18.74 -7.13 -5.70
CA TYR A 215 17.66 -7.31 -6.65
C TYR A 215 17.76 -6.25 -7.74
N LEU A 216 17.51 -6.65 -8.97
CA LEU A 216 17.49 -5.80 -10.15
C LEU A 216 16.10 -5.81 -10.77
N ARG A 217 15.70 -4.68 -11.32
CA ARG A 217 14.50 -4.60 -12.16
C ARG A 217 14.80 -5.26 -13.53
N PRO A 218 13.98 -6.23 -13.99
CA PRO A 218 14.22 -6.95 -15.24
C PRO A 218 13.97 -6.09 -16.50
#